data_AF-D5PBR1-F1
#
_entry.id   AF-D5PBR1-F1
#
_cell.length_a   1.000
_cell.length_b   1.000
_cell.length_c   1.000
_cell.angle_alpha   90.00
_cell.angle_beta   90.00
_cell.angle_gamma   90.00
#
_symmetry.space_group_name_H-M   'P 1'
#
loop_
_entity.id
_entity.type
_entity.pdbx_description
1 polymer ?
#
loop_
_entity_poly.entity_id
_entity_poly.type
_entity_poly.pdbx_seq_one_letter_code
_entity_poly.pdbx_strand_id
1 'polypeptide(L)'
;MGKSFNDSQVESLFYLPPEVFQNPDFQLGLSLMMSPDGKAARFIITHAVDPATTKGIASVDQERKAAKEALKLTSLENADIYLGGTAATFYDIANGAKYDLMIAGVASIVLIFIIMVLVTRALVAAGVIVGTIVMSLGAAFGFSTLIWQHLGNFQLHWVATEFALIVLLAVGSDYNLMLVSRIEEEIGAGLKTGLIRGMGVTGPVVTAAGVVFAVTMGAMITSDLRAIGQFGTTIGIGLLFDTFVVRSLITPSIMTVMGRWFWWPKRVRVRPASLMLRSVGPRPLVRALLHQPRHATAPDPRT
;
A
#
# COMPACT_ATOMS: atom_id res chain seq x y z
N MET A 1 32.71 4.43 -58.40
CA MET A 1 32.01 3.66 -57.35
C MET A 1 32.92 2.66 -56.61
N GLY A 2 33.82 1.90 -57.25
CA GLY A 2 34.63 0.89 -56.55
C GLY A 2 35.85 1.38 -55.74
N LYS A 3 36.53 2.47 -56.14
CA LYS A 3 37.76 2.92 -55.46
C LYS A 3 37.50 3.51 -54.07
N SER A 4 36.44 4.29 -53.94
CA SER A 4 36.11 4.99 -52.69
C SER A 4 35.49 4.08 -51.62
N PHE A 5 34.88 2.96 -52.02
CA PHE A 5 34.41 1.91 -51.11
C PHE A 5 35.58 1.05 -50.58
N ASN A 6 36.64 0.91 -51.38
CA ASN A 6 37.83 0.12 -51.01
C ASN A 6 38.77 0.91 -50.07
N ASP A 7 38.80 2.24 -50.20
CA ASP A 7 39.60 3.13 -49.35
C ASP A 7 39.02 3.37 -47.95
N SER A 8 37.71 3.13 -47.74
CA SER A 8 37.08 3.38 -46.44
C SER A 8 37.47 2.37 -45.36
N GLN A 9 38.01 1.20 -45.70
CA GLN A 9 38.47 0.14 -44.77
C GLN A 9 37.47 -0.24 -43.66
N VAL A 10 36.16 -0.03 -43.86
CA VAL A 10 35.16 -0.39 -42.85
C VAL A 10 34.10 -1.30 -43.45
N GLU A 11 34.31 -2.61 -43.31
CA GLU A 11 33.38 -3.66 -43.78
C GLU A 11 32.00 -3.62 -43.08
N SER A 12 31.86 -2.85 -41.99
CA SER A 12 30.65 -2.76 -41.17
C SER A 12 29.87 -1.43 -41.26
N LEU A 13 30.31 -0.46 -42.07
CA LEU A 13 29.66 0.85 -42.17
C LEU A 13 29.10 1.15 -43.57
N PHE A 14 27.96 1.85 -43.58
CA PHE A 14 27.26 2.27 -44.79
C PHE A 14 28.06 3.37 -45.52
N TYR A 15 28.47 3.11 -46.76
CA TYR A 15 29.17 4.09 -47.59
C TYR A 15 28.18 5.04 -48.27
N LEU A 16 28.28 6.33 -47.95
CA LEU A 16 27.55 7.42 -48.59
C LEU A 16 28.44 8.13 -49.63
N PRO A 17 28.09 8.08 -50.93
CA PRO A 17 28.85 8.79 -51.96
C PRO A 17 28.87 10.31 -51.71
N PRO A 18 29.98 11.01 -51.97
CA PRO A 18 30.10 12.45 -51.75
C PRO A 18 29.07 13.29 -52.52
N GLU A 19 28.59 12.79 -53.65
CA GLU A 19 27.61 13.47 -54.50
C GLU A 19 26.24 13.61 -53.81
N VAL A 20 25.92 12.74 -52.85
CA VAL A 20 24.64 12.77 -52.12
C VAL A 20 24.54 14.03 -51.25
N PHE A 21 25.65 14.56 -50.75
CA PHE A 21 25.69 15.80 -49.96
C PHE A 21 25.36 17.06 -50.79
N GLN A 22 25.41 16.97 -52.12
CA GLN A 22 25.04 18.07 -53.02
C GLN A 22 23.55 18.05 -53.38
N ASN A 23 22.81 16.99 -53.03
CA ASN A 23 21.38 16.90 -53.32
C ASN A 23 20.57 17.81 -52.38
N PRO A 24 19.74 18.73 -52.90
CA PRO A 24 18.94 19.65 -52.09
C PRO A 24 17.97 18.93 -51.14
N ASP A 25 17.41 17.78 -51.53
CA ASP A 25 16.51 16.99 -50.68
C ASP A 25 17.27 16.36 -49.49
N PHE A 26 18.52 15.95 -49.72
CA PHE A 26 19.37 15.41 -48.67
C PHE A 26 19.80 16.48 -47.67
N GLN A 27 20.10 17.69 -48.15
CA GLN A 27 20.40 18.85 -47.30
C GLN A 27 19.20 19.26 -46.44
N LEU A 28 17.99 19.19 -47.00
CA LEU A 28 16.75 19.41 -46.25
C LEU A 28 16.53 18.32 -45.19
N GLY A 29 16.78 17.05 -45.51
CA GLY A 29 16.70 15.95 -44.56
C GLY A 29 17.70 16.11 -43.40
N LEU A 30 18.94 16.50 -43.71
CA LEU A 30 19.98 16.81 -42.73
C LEU A 30 19.56 17.95 -41.81
N SER A 31 18.98 19.03 -42.33
CA SER A 31 18.56 20.17 -41.50
C SER A 31 17.37 19.85 -40.59
N LEU A 32 16.53 18.87 -40.95
CA LEU A 32 15.40 18.41 -40.13
C LEU A 32 15.80 17.36 -39.08
N MET A 33 16.87 16.60 -39.33
CA MET A 33 17.25 15.44 -38.52
C MET A 33 18.53 15.65 -37.73
N MET A 34 19.38 16.62 -38.07
CA MET A 34 20.56 16.99 -37.31
C MET A 34 20.45 18.41 -36.75
N SER A 35 21.08 18.64 -35.61
CA SER A 35 21.17 19.98 -35.04
C SER A 35 22.08 20.89 -35.89
N PRO A 36 21.87 22.22 -35.86
CA PRO A 36 22.71 23.16 -36.60
C PRO A 36 24.20 23.11 -36.23
N ASP A 37 24.52 22.66 -35.00
CA ASP A 37 25.89 22.47 -34.52
C ASP A 37 26.46 21.07 -34.82
N GLY A 38 25.67 20.18 -35.45
CA GLY A 38 26.08 18.84 -35.84
C GLY A 38 26.30 17.86 -34.68
N LYS A 39 25.94 18.24 -33.44
CA LYS A 39 26.17 17.43 -32.23
C LYS A 39 25.03 16.51 -31.85
N ALA A 40 23.84 16.73 -32.40
CA ALA A 40 22.67 15.90 -32.14
C ALA A 40 22.06 15.41 -33.45
N ALA A 41 21.59 14.17 -33.44
CA ALA A 41 20.81 13.57 -34.52
C ALA A 41 19.52 12.99 -33.95
N ARG A 42 18.42 13.17 -34.68
CA ARG A 42 17.10 12.63 -34.36
C ARG A 42 16.80 11.50 -35.33
N PHE A 43 16.30 10.40 -34.79
CA PHE A 43 15.73 9.30 -35.57
C PHE A 43 14.24 9.18 -35.24
N ILE A 44 13.42 8.87 -36.25
CA ILE A 44 12.00 8.61 -36.07
C ILE A 44 11.80 7.10 -36.14
N ILE A 45 11.32 6.52 -35.05
CA ILE A 45 10.98 5.10 -34.97
C ILE A 45 9.46 5.00 -35.14
N THR A 46 9.02 4.28 -36.17
CA THR A 46 7.59 4.00 -36.38
C THR A 46 7.31 2.57 -35.96
N HIS A 47 6.53 2.41 -34.89
CA HIS A 47 6.14 1.09 -34.41
C HIS A 47 5.09 0.45 -35.31
N ALA A 48 5.21 -0.87 -35.51
CA ALA A 48 4.19 -1.66 -36.20
C ALA A 48 2.93 -1.88 -35.35
N VAL A 49 3.02 -1.63 -34.05
CA VAL A 49 1.96 -1.76 -33.05
C VAL A 49 1.65 -0.39 -32.47
N ASP A 50 0.42 -0.22 -32.00
CA ASP A 50 0.01 1.03 -31.36
C ASP A 50 0.89 1.32 -30.12
N PRO A 51 1.63 2.44 -30.11
CA PRO A 51 2.54 2.81 -29.03
C PRO A 51 1.84 3.05 -27.68
N ALA A 52 0.52 3.25 -27.67
CA ALA A 52 -0.26 3.39 -26.44
C ALA A 52 -0.68 2.04 -25.82
N THR A 53 -0.31 0.92 -26.41
CA THR A 53 -0.60 -0.42 -25.88
C THR A 53 0.52 -0.94 -24.99
N THR A 54 0.20 -1.88 -24.10
CA THR A 54 1.21 -2.53 -23.22
C THR A 54 2.38 -3.13 -24.00
N LYS A 55 2.12 -3.65 -25.23
CA LYS A 55 3.16 -4.19 -26.10
C LYS A 55 4.06 -3.10 -26.69
N GLY A 56 3.48 -1.98 -27.13
CA GLY A 56 4.24 -0.83 -27.64
C GLY A 56 5.06 -0.13 -26.53
N ILE A 57 4.51 -0.05 -25.33
CA ILE A 57 5.25 0.49 -24.17
C ILE A 57 6.43 -0.42 -23.79
N ALA A 58 6.25 -1.75 -23.87
CA ALA A 58 7.32 -2.69 -23.52
C ALA A 58 8.50 -2.70 -24.51
N SER A 59 8.30 -2.28 -25.77
CA SER A 59 9.38 -2.23 -26.76
C SER A 59 10.39 -1.11 -26.50
N VAL A 60 10.01 -0.07 -25.75
CA VAL A 60 10.85 1.08 -25.39
C VAL A 60 12.17 0.66 -24.73
N ASP A 61 12.14 -0.31 -23.80
CA ASP A 61 13.36 -0.79 -23.14
C ASP A 61 14.26 -1.58 -24.10
N GLN A 62 13.66 -2.36 -25.01
CA GLN A 62 14.40 -3.09 -26.04
C GLN A 62 15.04 -2.14 -27.05
N GLU A 63 14.32 -1.11 -27.49
CA GLU A 63 14.82 -0.07 -28.39
C GLU A 63 15.98 0.70 -27.76
N ARG A 64 15.84 1.10 -26.49
CA ARG A 64 16.90 1.79 -25.76
C ARG A 64 18.14 0.91 -25.59
N LYS A 65 17.97 -0.39 -25.32
CA LYS A 65 19.09 -1.35 -25.23
C LYS A 65 19.75 -1.57 -26.58
N ALA A 66 18.97 -1.82 -27.62
CA ALA A 66 19.48 -2.01 -28.98
C ALA A 66 20.23 -0.77 -29.48
N ALA A 67 19.73 0.44 -29.21
CA ALA A 67 20.42 1.68 -29.54
C ALA A 67 21.76 1.79 -28.80
N LYS A 68 21.79 1.50 -27.49
CA LYS A 68 23.05 1.47 -26.70
C LYS A 68 24.04 0.43 -27.21
N GLU A 69 23.55 -0.73 -27.63
CA GLU A 69 24.40 -1.79 -28.18
C GLU A 69 24.95 -1.44 -29.57
N ALA A 70 24.15 -0.79 -30.42
CA ALA A 70 24.58 -0.35 -31.74
C ALA A 70 25.65 0.75 -31.69
N LEU A 71 25.69 1.57 -30.63
CA LEU A 71 26.75 2.57 -30.44
C LEU A 71 28.06 1.97 -29.94
N LYS A 72 28.03 0.78 -29.32
CA LYS A 72 29.27 0.09 -28.91
C LYS A 72 30.08 -0.20 -30.16
N LEU A 73 31.39 0.01 -30.10
CA LEU A 73 32.33 -0.17 -31.23
C LEU A 73 32.23 0.92 -32.32
N THR A 74 31.49 2.01 -32.09
CA THR A 74 31.48 3.18 -32.98
C THR A 74 32.19 4.37 -32.33
N SER A 75 32.52 5.40 -33.12
CA SER A 75 33.05 6.67 -32.61
C SER A 75 32.07 7.43 -31.70
N LEU A 76 30.82 6.95 -31.59
CA LEU A 76 29.73 7.53 -30.82
C LEU A 76 29.45 6.74 -29.53
N GLU A 77 30.36 5.90 -29.05
CA GLU A 77 30.18 5.07 -27.85
C GLU A 77 29.76 5.87 -26.61
N ASN A 78 30.22 7.13 -26.48
CA ASN A 78 29.90 8.03 -25.37
C ASN A 78 28.72 8.98 -25.64
N ALA A 79 27.95 8.77 -26.71
CA ALA A 79 26.82 9.64 -27.02
C ALA A 79 25.62 9.35 -26.11
N ASP A 80 24.98 10.42 -25.61
CA ASP A 80 23.75 10.30 -24.84
C ASP A 80 22.56 9.94 -25.75
N ILE A 81 21.80 8.92 -25.35
CA ILE A 81 20.61 8.47 -26.07
C ILE A 81 19.35 8.88 -25.31
N TYR A 82 18.53 9.71 -25.94
CA TYR A 82 17.21 10.09 -25.45
C TYR A 82 16.13 9.52 -26.35
N LEU A 83 15.10 8.93 -25.74
CA LEU A 83 13.95 8.38 -26.43
C LEU A 83 12.71 9.13 -25.96
N GLY A 84 11.95 9.68 -26.90
CA GLY A 84 10.71 10.42 -26.65
C GLY A 84 9.57 9.89 -27.51
N GLY A 85 8.40 10.52 -27.41
CA GLY A 85 7.18 10.10 -28.09
C GLY A 85 6.22 9.36 -27.16
N THR A 86 5.08 8.94 -27.69
CA THR A 86 3.96 8.41 -26.90
C THR A 86 4.35 7.18 -26.08
N ALA A 87 4.97 6.17 -26.70
CA ALA A 87 5.38 4.95 -26.01
C ALA A 87 6.38 5.23 -24.88
N ALA A 88 7.39 6.07 -25.13
CA ALA A 88 8.39 6.44 -24.14
C ALA A 88 7.78 7.22 -22.96
N THR A 89 6.88 8.16 -23.23
CA THR A 89 6.16 8.90 -22.17
C THR A 89 5.31 7.97 -21.32
N PHE A 90 4.54 7.05 -21.92
CA PHE A 90 3.74 6.09 -21.15
C PHE A 90 4.61 5.08 -20.38
N TYR A 91 5.78 4.70 -20.92
CA TYR A 91 6.76 3.89 -20.21
C TYR A 91 7.27 4.59 -18.95
N ASP A 92 7.64 5.87 -19.07
CA ASP A 92 8.14 6.66 -17.95
C ASP A 92 7.05 6.90 -16.90
N ILE A 93 5.81 7.18 -17.32
CA ILE A 93 4.66 7.28 -16.40
C ILE A 93 4.42 5.95 -15.67
N ALA A 94 4.39 4.82 -16.39
CA ALA A 94 4.13 3.51 -15.78
C ALA A 94 5.23 3.11 -14.78
N ASN A 95 6.50 3.42 -15.09
CA ASN A 95 7.59 3.21 -14.16
C ASN A 95 7.51 4.14 -12.96
N GLY A 96 7.25 5.44 -13.17
CA GLY A 96 7.03 6.42 -12.11
C GLY A 96 5.95 5.97 -11.14
N ALA A 97 4.76 5.65 -11.66
CA ALA A 97 3.63 5.10 -10.91
C ALA A 97 4.02 3.89 -10.04
N LYS A 98 4.80 2.95 -10.60
CA LYS A 98 5.27 1.77 -9.85
C LYS A 98 6.18 2.15 -8.68
N TYR A 99 7.14 3.06 -8.90
CA TYR A 99 8.03 3.52 -7.84
C TYR A 99 7.28 4.32 -6.79
N ASP A 100 6.38 5.20 -7.20
CA ASP A 100 5.56 6.01 -6.31
C ASP A 100 4.65 5.13 -5.46
N LEU A 101 4.00 4.11 -6.05
CA LEU A 101 3.19 3.13 -5.32
C LEU A 101 4.03 2.36 -4.28
N MET A 102 5.26 1.96 -4.64
CA MET A 102 6.15 1.23 -3.74
C MET A 102 6.64 2.13 -2.60
N ILE A 103 7.06 3.37 -2.91
CA ILE A 103 7.51 4.36 -1.93
C ILE A 103 6.35 4.71 -1.00
N ALA A 104 5.18 5.06 -1.54
CA ALA A 104 4.01 5.39 -0.75
C ALA A 104 3.56 4.22 0.12
N GLY A 105 3.43 3.02 -0.44
CA GLY A 105 3.05 1.82 0.31
C GLY A 105 4.01 1.50 1.45
N VAL A 106 5.32 1.45 1.18
CA VAL A 106 6.32 1.15 2.21
C VAL A 106 6.41 2.27 3.25
N ALA A 107 6.46 3.53 2.82
CA ALA A 107 6.55 4.67 3.73
C ALA A 107 5.32 4.76 4.64
N SER A 108 4.10 4.60 4.09
CA SER A 108 2.86 4.62 4.87
C SER A 108 2.78 3.45 5.85
N ILE A 109 3.16 2.23 5.44
CA ILE A 109 3.17 1.06 6.34
C ILE A 109 4.16 1.26 7.49
N VAL A 110 5.37 1.76 7.19
CA VAL A 110 6.38 2.07 8.21
C VAL A 110 5.90 3.18 9.14
N LEU A 111 5.29 4.23 8.61
CA LEU A 111 4.75 5.33 9.39
C LEU A 111 3.60 4.86 10.32
N ILE A 112 2.64 4.12 9.80
CA ILE A 112 1.54 3.53 10.58
C ILE A 112 2.10 2.61 11.66
N PHE A 113 3.11 1.80 11.34
CA PHE A 113 3.78 0.94 12.31
C PHE A 113 4.40 1.76 13.45
N ILE A 114 5.16 2.82 13.14
CA ILE A 114 5.76 3.70 14.15
C ILE A 114 4.69 4.34 15.03
N ILE A 115 3.65 4.93 14.44
CA ILE A 115 2.54 5.53 15.18
C ILE A 115 1.88 4.50 16.09
N MET A 116 1.63 3.29 15.57
CA MET A 116 1.00 2.22 16.34
C MET A 116 1.88 1.75 17.51
N VAL A 117 3.20 1.66 17.32
CA VAL A 117 4.14 1.37 18.42
C VAL A 117 4.10 2.47 19.48
N LEU A 118 4.03 3.74 19.08
CA LEU A 118 3.96 4.87 20.02
C LEU A 118 2.66 4.88 20.83
N VAL A 119 1.53 4.61 20.18
CA VAL A 119 0.21 4.61 20.82
C VAL A 119 0.06 3.40 21.74
N THR A 120 0.26 2.19 21.21
CA THR A 120 0.03 0.94 21.96
C THR A 120 1.15 0.60 22.95
N ARG A 121 2.34 1.19 22.75
CA ARG A 121 3.58 0.84 23.46
C ARG A 121 3.90 -0.65 23.43
N ALA A 122 3.42 -1.36 22.41
CA ALA A 122 3.54 -2.80 22.23
C ALA A 122 3.93 -3.12 20.78
N LEU A 123 5.13 -3.67 20.59
CA LEU A 123 5.69 -3.94 19.27
C LEU A 123 4.91 -5.03 18.53
N VAL A 124 4.49 -6.05 19.27
CA VAL A 124 3.75 -7.20 18.72
C VAL A 124 2.35 -6.79 18.29
N ALA A 125 1.65 -6.00 19.12
CA ALA A 125 0.35 -5.44 18.78
C ALA A 125 0.42 -4.62 17.49
N ALA A 126 1.39 -3.70 17.41
CA ALA A 126 1.59 -2.87 16.23
C ALA A 126 1.85 -3.71 14.97
N GLY A 127 2.69 -4.74 15.06
CA GLY A 127 2.98 -5.63 13.94
C GLY A 127 1.77 -6.41 13.45
N VAL A 128 0.95 -6.94 14.37
CA VAL A 128 -0.29 -7.64 14.00
C VAL A 128 -1.26 -6.70 13.30
N ILE A 129 -1.47 -5.50 13.83
CA ILE A 129 -2.42 -4.53 13.26
C ILE A 129 -1.99 -4.12 11.86
N VAL A 130 -0.72 -3.79 11.67
CA VAL A 130 -0.17 -3.47 10.36
C VAL A 130 -0.30 -4.67 9.41
N GLY A 131 -0.02 -5.88 9.89
CA GLY A 131 -0.23 -7.10 9.11
C GLY A 131 -1.69 -7.30 8.67
N THR A 132 -2.65 -6.98 9.53
CA THR A 132 -4.07 -7.04 9.18
C THR A 132 -4.45 -6.01 8.12
N ILE A 133 -3.87 -4.81 8.15
CA ILE A 133 -4.06 -3.79 7.11
C ILE A 133 -3.51 -4.30 5.77
N VAL A 134 -2.28 -4.82 5.75
CA VAL A 134 -1.68 -5.37 4.53
C VAL A 134 -2.52 -6.52 3.96
N MET A 135 -3.06 -7.37 4.83
CA MET A 135 -3.99 -8.43 4.41
C MET A 135 -5.27 -7.87 3.78
N SER A 136 -5.86 -6.83 4.36
CA SER A 136 -7.03 -6.14 3.79
C SER A 136 -6.72 -5.51 2.43
N LEU A 137 -5.56 -4.87 2.26
CA LEU A 137 -5.10 -4.34 0.97
C LEU A 137 -4.94 -5.46 -0.08
N GLY A 138 -4.27 -6.55 0.30
CA GLY A 138 -4.10 -7.71 -0.58
C GLY A 138 -5.44 -8.32 -1.00
N ALA A 139 -6.40 -8.42 -0.08
CA ALA A 139 -7.75 -8.88 -0.37
C ALA A 139 -8.49 -7.91 -1.31
N ALA A 140 -8.41 -6.60 -1.07
CA ALA A 140 -9.04 -5.60 -1.93
C ALA A 140 -8.52 -5.67 -3.38
N PHE A 141 -7.20 -5.75 -3.56
CA PHE A 141 -6.59 -5.93 -4.89
C PHE A 141 -6.96 -7.27 -5.51
N GLY A 142 -6.96 -8.35 -4.73
CA GLY A 142 -7.35 -9.68 -5.18
C GLY A 142 -8.81 -9.73 -5.65
N PHE A 143 -9.75 -9.20 -4.87
CA PHE A 143 -11.16 -9.15 -5.25
C PHE A 143 -11.40 -8.23 -6.44
N SER A 144 -10.73 -7.08 -6.50
CA SER A 144 -10.86 -6.16 -7.65
C SER A 144 -10.37 -6.82 -8.94
N THR A 145 -9.21 -7.50 -8.88
CA THR A 145 -8.66 -8.26 -10.00
C THR A 145 -9.62 -9.37 -10.43
N LEU A 146 -10.22 -10.10 -9.48
CA LEU A 146 -11.19 -11.14 -9.77
C LEU A 146 -12.45 -10.58 -10.46
N ILE A 147 -13.04 -9.51 -9.92
CA ILE A 147 -14.30 -8.96 -10.43
C ILE A 147 -14.11 -8.34 -11.81
N TRP A 148 -13.07 -7.53 -11.98
CA TRP A 148 -12.91 -6.76 -13.22
C TRP A 148 -12.19 -7.54 -14.31
N GLN A 149 -11.12 -8.28 -13.98
CA GLN A 149 -10.35 -9.00 -15.00
C GLN A 149 -10.97 -10.36 -15.33
N HIS A 150 -11.44 -11.14 -14.34
CA HIS A 150 -11.97 -12.48 -14.60
C HIS A 150 -13.48 -12.47 -14.90
N LEU A 151 -14.26 -11.63 -14.22
CA LEU A 151 -15.71 -11.55 -14.44
C LEU A 151 -16.08 -10.52 -15.52
N GLY A 152 -15.42 -9.36 -15.49
CA GLY A 152 -15.68 -8.26 -16.42
C GLY A 152 -14.89 -8.28 -17.73
N ASN A 153 -13.82 -9.10 -17.85
CA ASN A 153 -12.85 -9.06 -18.95
C ASN A 153 -12.29 -7.66 -19.26
N PHE A 154 -12.25 -6.77 -18.27
CA PHE A 154 -11.70 -5.43 -18.39
C PHE A 154 -10.37 -5.34 -17.65
N GLN A 155 -9.41 -4.65 -18.24
CA GLN A 155 -8.17 -4.35 -17.55
C GLN A 155 -8.41 -3.30 -16.46
N LEU A 156 -7.79 -3.51 -15.31
CA LEU A 156 -7.79 -2.54 -14.22
C LEU A 156 -7.04 -1.29 -14.68
N HIS A 157 -7.61 -0.12 -14.39
CA HIS A 157 -6.90 1.12 -14.59
C HIS A 157 -5.72 1.20 -13.61
N TRP A 158 -4.55 1.60 -14.09
CA TRP A 158 -3.31 1.66 -13.30
C TRP A 158 -3.45 2.56 -12.06
N VAL A 159 -4.16 3.69 -12.21
CA VAL A 159 -4.50 4.64 -11.13
C VAL A 159 -5.41 4.03 -10.05
N ALA A 160 -6.18 2.98 -10.37
CA ALA A 160 -7.12 2.38 -9.41
C ALA A 160 -6.41 1.80 -8.19
N THR A 161 -5.24 1.22 -8.42
CA THR A 161 -4.42 0.61 -7.38
C THR A 161 -3.89 1.64 -6.40
N GLU A 162 -3.45 2.80 -6.91
CA GLU A 162 -2.92 3.90 -6.10
C GLU A 162 -4.00 4.53 -5.21
N PHE A 163 -5.17 4.83 -5.78
CA PHE A 163 -6.29 5.37 -5.01
C PHE A 163 -6.78 4.39 -3.95
N ALA A 164 -6.92 3.11 -4.32
CA ALA A 164 -7.31 2.08 -3.37
C ALA A 164 -6.26 1.95 -2.24
N LEU A 165 -4.96 2.01 -2.56
CA LEU A 165 -3.90 1.97 -1.56
C LEU A 165 -4.03 3.12 -0.56
N ILE A 166 -4.14 4.35 -1.05
CA ILE A 166 -4.20 5.55 -0.21
C ILE A 166 -5.44 5.51 0.70
N VAL A 167 -6.61 5.22 0.13
CA VAL A 167 -7.88 5.24 0.87
C VAL A 167 -7.97 4.09 1.87
N LEU A 168 -7.59 2.87 1.48
CA LEU A 168 -7.63 1.72 2.38
C LEU A 168 -6.60 1.82 3.50
N LEU A 169 -5.42 2.38 3.23
CA LEU A 169 -4.44 2.65 4.29
C LEU A 169 -4.96 3.71 5.27
N ALA A 170 -5.45 4.84 4.77
CA ALA A 170 -5.94 5.94 5.61
C ALA A 170 -7.10 5.49 6.50
N VAL A 171 -8.13 4.89 5.91
CA VAL A 171 -9.32 4.48 6.64
C VAL A 171 -9.07 3.24 7.49
N GLY A 172 -8.30 2.29 6.98
CA GLY A 172 -7.93 1.08 7.71
C GLY A 172 -7.11 1.40 8.96
N SER A 173 -6.15 2.32 8.89
CA SER A 173 -5.34 2.72 10.05
C SER A 173 -6.17 3.40 11.13
N ASP A 174 -7.03 4.35 10.75
CA ASP A 174 -7.78 5.17 11.71
C ASP A 174 -8.76 4.33 12.54
N TYR A 175 -9.47 3.43 11.88
CA TYR A 175 -10.41 2.56 12.56
C TYR A 175 -9.69 1.52 13.44
N ASN A 176 -8.57 0.97 12.97
CA ASN A 176 -7.77 0.04 13.77
C ASN A 176 -7.21 0.73 15.02
N LEU A 177 -6.78 1.98 14.88
CA LEU A 177 -6.32 2.79 16.00
C LEU A 177 -7.43 3.01 17.03
N MET A 178 -8.63 3.42 16.61
CA MET A 178 -9.76 3.62 17.52
C MET A 178 -10.12 2.34 18.29
N LEU A 179 -10.17 1.20 17.60
CA LEU A 179 -10.47 -0.08 18.21
C LEU A 179 -9.42 -0.48 19.26
N VAL A 180 -8.15 -0.34 18.91
CA VAL A 180 -7.03 -0.78 19.76
C VAL A 180 -6.85 0.13 20.96
N SER A 181 -6.95 1.45 20.76
CA SER A 181 -6.94 2.44 21.84
C SER A 181 -8.03 2.12 22.87
N ARG A 182 -9.24 1.81 22.40
CA ARG A 182 -10.34 1.48 23.30
C ARG A 182 -10.15 0.16 24.03
N ILE A 183 -9.67 -0.88 23.33
CA ILE A 183 -9.34 -2.14 24.00
C ILE A 183 -8.28 -1.88 25.06
N GLU A 184 -7.27 -1.06 24.78
CA GLU A 184 -6.21 -0.68 25.72
C GLU A 184 -6.72 0.03 26.97
N GLU A 185 -7.71 0.92 26.85
CA GLU A 185 -8.38 1.57 27.99
C GLU A 185 -9.08 0.54 28.90
N GLU A 186 -9.69 -0.50 28.31
CA GLU A 186 -10.47 -1.51 29.05
C GLU A 186 -9.63 -2.71 29.54
N ILE A 187 -8.34 -2.80 29.17
CA ILE A 187 -7.42 -3.86 29.63
C ILE A 187 -7.35 -3.95 31.16
N GLY A 188 -7.53 -2.84 31.87
CA GLY A 188 -7.50 -2.79 33.33
C GLY A 188 -8.50 -3.73 34.01
N ALA A 189 -9.59 -4.08 33.32
CA ALA A 189 -10.61 -5.01 33.80
C ALA A 189 -10.25 -6.50 33.58
N GLY A 190 -9.16 -6.80 32.87
CA GLY A 190 -8.71 -8.14 32.49
C GLY A 190 -8.82 -8.39 30.98
N LEU A 191 -7.88 -9.15 30.42
CA LEU A 191 -7.66 -9.27 28.97
C LEU A 191 -8.89 -9.72 28.16
N LYS A 192 -9.62 -10.73 28.68
CA LYS A 192 -10.83 -11.25 28.01
C LYS A 192 -12.02 -10.30 28.15
N THR A 193 -12.18 -9.69 29.32
CA THR A 193 -13.30 -8.77 29.60
C THR A 193 -13.11 -7.44 28.86
N GLY A 194 -11.87 -6.93 28.79
CA GLY A 194 -11.52 -5.73 28.05
C GLY A 194 -11.70 -5.89 26.54
N LEU A 195 -11.34 -7.06 25.98
CA LEU A 195 -11.60 -7.36 24.57
C LEU A 195 -13.10 -7.40 24.27
N ILE A 196 -13.90 -8.10 25.09
CA ILE A 196 -15.36 -8.21 24.89
C ILE A 196 -16.03 -6.84 25.04
N ARG A 197 -15.67 -6.05 26.05
CA ARG A 197 -16.23 -4.71 26.27
C ARG A 197 -15.79 -3.71 25.19
N GLY A 198 -14.51 -3.72 24.83
CA GLY A 198 -13.98 -2.90 23.73
C GLY A 198 -14.72 -3.20 22.43
N MET A 199 -14.74 -4.47 22.01
CA MET A 199 -15.46 -4.90 20.80
C MET A 199 -16.96 -4.61 20.85
N GLY A 200 -17.61 -4.83 22.00
CA GLY A 200 -19.05 -4.61 22.15
C GLY A 200 -19.47 -3.15 22.03
N VAL A 201 -18.60 -2.21 22.42
CA VAL A 201 -18.91 -0.77 22.37
C VAL A 201 -18.45 -0.13 21.06
N THR A 202 -17.24 -0.44 20.58
CA THR A 202 -16.69 0.21 19.36
C THR A 202 -16.99 -0.57 18.09
N GLY A 203 -17.23 -1.87 18.17
CA GLY A 203 -17.55 -2.71 17.01
C GLY A 203 -18.72 -2.18 16.19
N PRO A 204 -19.89 -1.88 16.79
CA PRO A 204 -21.04 -1.36 16.05
C PRO A 204 -20.78 0.00 15.38
N VAL A 205 -20.11 0.93 16.07
CA VAL A 205 -19.81 2.27 15.55
C VAL A 205 -18.87 2.20 14.35
N VAL A 206 -17.78 1.43 14.48
CA VAL A 206 -16.79 1.28 13.41
C VAL A 206 -17.38 0.50 12.24
N THR A 207 -18.20 -0.52 12.50
CA THR A 207 -18.87 -1.29 11.45
C THR A 207 -19.88 -0.43 10.67
N ALA A 208 -20.67 0.40 11.36
CA ALA A 208 -21.58 1.32 10.72
C ALA A 208 -20.84 2.33 9.82
N ALA A 209 -19.74 2.92 10.33
CA ALA A 209 -18.91 3.84 9.55
C ALA A 209 -18.31 3.15 8.31
N GLY A 210 -17.74 1.95 8.49
CA GLY A 210 -17.17 1.16 7.40
C GLY A 210 -18.19 0.78 6.32
N VAL A 211 -19.41 0.39 6.71
CA VAL A 211 -20.49 0.07 5.78
C VAL A 211 -20.97 1.31 5.03
N VAL A 212 -21.22 2.42 5.72
CA VAL A 212 -21.62 3.68 5.08
C VAL A 212 -20.58 4.09 4.05
N PHE A 213 -19.30 4.07 4.44
CA PHE A 213 -18.22 4.46 3.53
C PHE A 213 -18.09 3.50 2.34
N ALA A 214 -18.18 2.19 2.58
CA ALA A 214 -18.17 1.19 1.52
C ALA A 214 -19.34 1.36 0.54
N VAL A 215 -20.54 1.69 1.02
CA VAL A 215 -21.70 1.98 0.16
C VAL A 215 -21.49 3.26 -0.64
N THR A 216 -20.98 4.33 -0.02
CA THR A 216 -20.71 5.59 -0.75
C THR A 216 -19.65 5.43 -1.84
N MET A 217 -18.61 4.65 -1.57
CA MET A 217 -17.57 4.34 -2.55
C MET A 217 -18.12 3.39 -3.62
N GLY A 218 -18.86 2.35 -3.22
CA GLY A 218 -19.51 1.42 -4.14
C GLY A 218 -20.50 2.10 -5.09
N ALA A 219 -21.17 3.17 -4.67
CA ALA A 219 -22.08 3.94 -5.50
C ALA A 219 -21.40 4.57 -6.73
N MET A 220 -20.08 4.78 -6.70
CA MET A 220 -19.32 5.27 -7.86
C MET A 220 -19.36 4.33 -9.06
N ILE A 221 -19.79 3.07 -8.90
CA ILE A 221 -20.03 2.14 -10.01
C ILE A 221 -21.06 2.66 -11.01
N THR A 222 -21.95 3.57 -10.61
CA THR A 222 -22.96 4.17 -11.49
C THR A 222 -22.39 5.25 -12.41
N SER A 223 -21.12 5.63 -12.23
CA SER A 223 -20.46 6.62 -13.08
C SER A 223 -20.21 6.09 -14.48
N ASP A 224 -20.47 6.91 -15.49
CA ASP A 224 -20.16 6.61 -16.90
C ASP A 224 -18.66 6.40 -17.14
N LEU A 225 -17.81 7.00 -16.29
CA LEU A 225 -16.37 6.81 -16.35
C LEU A 225 -15.99 5.52 -15.60
N ARG A 226 -15.70 4.46 -16.36
CA ARG A 226 -15.34 3.13 -15.82
C ARG A 226 -14.20 3.17 -14.80
N ALA A 227 -13.26 4.10 -14.95
CA ALA A 227 -12.18 4.29 -13.98
C ALA A 227 -12.73 4.61 -12.58
N ILE A 228 -13.70 5.53 -12.50
CA ILE A 228 -14.35 5.91 -11.23
C ILE A 228 -15.09 4.71 -10.61
N GLY A 229 -15.80 3.94 -11.42
CA GLY A 229 -16.46 2.71 -10.97
C GLY A 229 -15.48 1.66 -10.44
N GLN A 230 -14.34 1.47 -11.09
CA GLN A 230 -13.27 0.57 -10.62
C GLN A 230 -12.69 1.04 -9.27
N PHE A 231 -12.48 2.34 -9.08
CA PHE A 231 -11.95 2.90 -7.83
C PHE A 231 -12.90 2.61 -6.67
N GLY A 232 -14.16 3.01 -6.82
CA GLY A 232 -15.16 2.91 -5.77
C GLY A 232 -15.50 1.47 -5.41
N THR A 233 -15.58 0.57 -6.38
CA THR A 233 -15.83 -0.86 -6.12
C THR A 233 -14.66 -1.54 -5.41
N THR A 234 -13.42 -1.24 -5.82
CA THR A 234 -12.21 -1.78 -5.18
C THR A 234 -12.13 -1.34 -3.72
N ILE A 235 -12.33 -0.04 -3.46
CA ILE A 235 -12.31 0.53 -2.12
C ILE A 235 -13.47 -0.04 -1.29
N GLY A 236 -14.69 -0.05 -1.83
CA GLY A 236 -15.88 -0.53 -1.12
C GLY A 236 -15.74 -1.98 -0.68
N ILE A 237 -15.31 -2.87 -1.58
CA ILE A 237 -15.11 -4.29 -1.25
C ILE A 237 -13.96 -4.46 -0.25
N GLY A 238 -12.86 -3.72 -0.43
CA GLY A 238 -11.74 -3.73 0.51
C GLY A 238 -12.17 -3.35 1.93
N LEU A 239 -13.00 -2.30 2.06
CA LEU A 239 -13.54 -1.85 3.35
C LEU A 239 -14.52 -2.85 3.97
N LEU A 240 -15.39 -3.48 3.17
CA LEU A 240 -16.29 -4.51 3.66
C LEU A 240 -15.50 -5.72 4.18
N PHE A 241 -14.48 -6.16 3.44
CA PHE A 241 -13.61 -7.24 3.86
C PHE A 241 -12.86 -6.88 5.15
N ASP A 242 -12.28 -5.68 5.22
CA ASP A 242 -11.61 -5.19 6.42
C ASP A 242 -12.57 -5.17 7.63
N THR A 243 -13.78 -4.67 7.44
CA THR A 243 -14.75 -4.50 8.52
C THR A 243 -15.31 -5.83 9.02
N PHE A 244 -15.77 -6.70 8.11
CA PHE A 244 -16.46 -7.92 8.47
C PHE A 244 -15.55 -9.11 8.73
N VAL A 245 -14.44 -9.22 7.99
CA VAL A 245 -13.55 -10.38 8.11
C VAL A 245 -12.38 -10.03 9.00
N VAL A 246 -11.63 -9.00 8.64
CA VAL A 246 -10.37 -8.72 9.30
C VAL A 246 -10.59 -8.21 10.73
N ARG A 247 -11.34 -7.13 10.89
CA ARG A 247 -11.58 -6.45 12.16
C ARG A 247 -12.51 -7.23 13.09
N SER A 248 -13.55 -7.87 12.55
CA SER A 248 -14.55 -8.56 13.37
C SER A 248 -14.13 -9.99 13.75
N LEU A 249 -13.33 -10.66 12.92
CA LEU A 249 -12.94 -12.07 13.15
C LEU A 249 -11.43 -12.23 13.37
N ILE A 250 -10.59 -11.75 12.45
CA ILE A 250 -9.15 -12.02 12.48
C ILE A 250 -8.47 -11.29 13.65
N THR A 251 -8.68 -9.99 13.79
CA THR A 251 -8.04 -9.17 14.81
C THR A 251 -8.36 -9.67 16.24
N PRO A 252 -9.62 -9.91 16.64
CA PRO A 252 -9.94 -10.41 17.97
C PRO A 252 -9.42 -11.83 18.19
N SER A 253 -9.41 -12.67 17.15
CA SER A 253 -8.88 -14.04 17.23
C SER A 253 -7.38 -14.04 17.49
N ILE A 254 -6.59 -13.25 16.75
CA ILE A 254 -5.15 -13.13 16.94
C ILE A 254 -4.86 -12.56 18.35
N MET A 255 -5.58 -11.52 18.76
CA MET A 255 -5.45 -10.95 20.11
C MET A 255 -5.72 -11.97 21.21
N THR A 256 -6.74 -12.83 21.03
CA THR A 256 -7.10 -13.87 22.01
C THR A 256 -6.05 -14.97 22.08
N VAL A 257 -5.52 -15.41 20.93
CA VAL A 257 -4.49 -16.46 20.84
C VAL A 257 -3.16 -15.97 21.42
N MET A 258 -2.75 -14.75 21.10
CA MET A 258 -1.48 -14.19 21.57
C MET A 258 -1.54 -13.73 23.04
N GLY A 259 -2.71 -13.37 23.55
CA GLY A 259 -2.96 -13.09 24.96
C GLY A 259 -1.99 -12.07 25.55
N ARG A 260 -1.08 -12.51 26.43
CA ARG A 260 -0.08 -11.63 27.08
C ARG A 260 1.03 -11.17 26.12
N TRP A 261 1.34 -11.98 25.10
CA TRP A 261 2.43 -11.70 24.16
C TRP A 261 2.06 -10.59 23.18
N PHE A 262 0.76 -10.43 22.91
CA PHE A 262 0.25 -9.34 22.09
C PHE A 262 0.68 -7.97 22.63
N TRP A 263 0.71 -7.81 23.95
CA TRP A 263 1.05 -6.55 24.60
C TRP A 263 2.54 -6.37 24.88
N TRP A 264 3.40 -7.32 24.52
CA TRP A 264 4.84 -7.21 24.78
C TRP A 264 5.44 -5.98 24.04
N PRO A 265 6.19 -5.09 24.72
CA PRO A 265 6.82 -5.20 26.05
C PRO A 265 5.98 -4.75 27.27
N LYS A 266 4.80 -4.17 27.05
CA LYS A 266 3.88 -3.73 28.12
C LYS A 266 3.37 -4.97 28.89
N ARG A 267 3.76 -5.12 30.15
CA ARG A 267 3.27 -6.21 31.02
C ARG A 267 1.81 -5.97 31.41
N VAL A 268 0.91 -6.52 30.61
CA VAL A 268 -0.54 -6.52 30.90
C VAL A 268 -0.91 -7.72 31.78
N ARG A 269 -1.66 -7.48 32.86
CA ARG A 269 -2.15 -8.53 33.76
C ARG A 269 -3.32 -9.28 33.12
N VAL A 270 -3.22 -10.62 33.10
CA VAL A 270 -4.22 -11.51 32.47
C VAL A 270 -5.52 -11.62 33.30
N ARG A 271 -5.46 -11.33 34.61
CA ARG A 271 -6.61 -11.34 35.53
C ARG A 271 -6.75 -9.96 36.18
N PRO A 272 -7.99 -9.50 36.46
CA PRO A 272 -8.21 -8.29 37.25
C PRO A 272 -7.46 -8.42 38.58
N ALA A 273 -6.94 -7.30 39.11
CA ALA A 273 -6.38 -7.30 40.44
C ALA A 273 -7.42 -7.88 41.41
N SER A 274 -7.10 -9.00 42.03
CA SER A 274 -7.94 -9.61 43.06
C SER A 274 -8.31 -8.52 44.07
N LEU A 275 -9.58 -8.10 44.06
CA LEU A 275 -10.14 -7.26 45.12
C LEU A 275 -10.06 -7.98 46.48
N MET A 276 -9.86 -9.30 46.49
CA MET A 276 -9.64 -10.12 47.67
C MET A 276 -8.20 -10.06 48.22
N LEU A 277 -7.24 -9.45 47.50
CA LEU A 277 -5.87 -9.21 47.98
C LEU A 277 -5.67 -7.76 48.49
N ARG A 278 -6.75 -7.10 48.94
CA ARG A 278 -6.57 -5.93 49.80
C ARG A 278 -6.28 -6.42 51.21
N SER A 279 -5.21 -5.92 51.83
CA SER A 279 -4.96 -6.09 53.27
C SER A 279 -6.07 -5.50 54.15
N VAL A 280 -6.95 -4.68 53.55
CA VAL A 280 -8.08 -4.02 54.20
C VAL A 280 -9.38 -4.28 53.43
N GLY A 281 -10.42 -4.72 54.15
CA GLY A 281 -11.75 -4.93 53.59
C GLY A 281 -12.35 -3.65 52.99
N PRO A 282 -13.39 -3.77 52.15
CA PRO A 282 -14.11 -2.60 51.62
C PRO A 282 -14.59 -1.68 52.75
N ARG A 283 -14.52 -0.34 52.56
CA ARG A 283 -14.93 0.67 53.57
C ARG A 283 -16.31 0.39 54.22
N PRO A 284 -17.35 -0.09 53.50
CA PRO A 284 -18.62 -0.45 54.11
C PRO A 284 -18.51 -1.64 55.08
N LEU A 285 -17.68 -2.63 54.75
CA LEU A 285 -17.48 -3.85 55.54
C LEU A 285 -16.68 -3.56 56.82
N VAL A 286 -15.65 -2.71 56.72
CA VAL A 286 -14.88 -2.24 57.88
C VAL A 286 -15.77 -1.40 58.81
N ARG A 287 -16.63 -0.54 58.26
CA ARG A 287 -17.59 0.25 59.05
C ARG A 287 -18.64 -0.65 59.73
N ALA A 288 -19.13 -1.69 59.05
CA ALA A 288 -20.06 -2.66 59.64
C ALA A 288 -19.44 -3.44 60.80
N LEU A 289 -18.17 -3.86 60.68
CA LEU A 289 -17.44 -4.53 61.75
C LEU A 289 -17.14 -3.62 62.94
N LEU A 290 -16.84 -2.34 62.71
CA LEU A 290 -16.61 -1.35 63.78
C LEU A 290 -17.89 -0.97 64.54
N HIS A 291 -19.06 -1.11 63.91
CA HIS A 291 -20.36 -0.82 64.54
C HIS A 291 -21.06 -2.08 65.11
N GLN A 292 -20.44 -3.26 65.05
CA GLN A 292 -20.96 -4.40 65.80
C GLN A 292 -20.77 -4.16 67.30
N PRO A 293 -21.84 -4.25 68.12
CA PRO A 293 -21.70 -4.22 69.57
C PRO A 293 -20.84 -5.41 69.98
N ARG A 294 -19.73 -5.16 70.68
CA ARG A 294 -18.95 -6.25 71.31
C ARG A 294 -19.91 -7.03 72.21
N HIS A 295 -20.25 -8.25 71.83
CA HIS A 295 -20.92 -9.16 72.74
C HIS A 295 -20.03 -9.32 73.97
N ALA A 296 -20.58 -8.93 75.13
CA ALA A 296 -19.94 -9.08 76.41
C ALA A 296 -19.49 -10.54 76.57
N THR A 297 -18.21 -10.72 76.86
CA THR A 297 -17.63 -11.98 77.30
C THR A 297 -18.45 -12.50 78.48
N ALA A 298 -19.04 -13.69 78.33
CA ALA A 298 -19.66 -14.40 79.45
C ALA A 298 -18.62 -14.58 80.57
N PRO A 299 -19.00 -14.41 81.86
CA PRO A 299 -18.07 -14.61 82.95
C PRO A 299 -17.70 -16.10 83.07
N ASP A 300 -16.40 -16.34 83.29
CA ASP A 300 -15.80 -17.62 83.58
C ASP A 300 -16.37 -18.19 84.91
N PRO A 301 -16.92 -19.41 84.97
CA PRO A 301 -17.53 -19.96 86.18
C PRO A 301 -16.51 -20.53 87.18
N ARG A 302 -15.30 -19.98 87.28
CA ARG A 302 -14.25 -20.45 88.21
C ARG A 302 -13.48 -19.32 88.88
N THR A 303 -14.15 -18.56 89.75
CA THR A 303 -13.58 -17.97 90.97
C THR A 303 -14.70 -17.69 91.95
#